data_AF-A0A9W4T8N5-F1
#
_entry.id   AF-A0A9W4T8N5-F1
#
_cell.length_a   1.000
_cell.length_b   1.000
_cell.length_c   1.000
_cell.angle_alpha   90.00
_cell.angle_beta   90.00
_cell.angle_gamma   90.00
#
_symmetry.space_group_name_H-M   'P 1'
#
loop_
_entity.id
_entity.type
_entity.pdbx_description
1 polymer ?
#
loop_
_entity_poly.entity_id
_entity_poly.type
_entity_poly.pdbx_seq_one_letter_code
_entity_poly.pdbx_strand_id
1 'polypeptide(L)'
;MSRMRDRHTREEADAKRLIKKGLTPEPYLYEIPEPGERFEYIVIENDSSQRVGDKMEYPEVVRRLGKKIDISYYLKTVVSLCARFINYDESFQPSFEIVLEALKKLKD
;
A
#
# COMPACT_ATOMS: atom_id res chain seq x y z
N MET A 1 -1.64 -13.86 7.16
CA MET A 1 -1.09 -14.04 8.53
C MET A 1 0.12 -14.98 8.61
N SER A 2 0.21 -16.07 7.84
CA SER A 2 1.38 -16.98 7.92
C SER A 2 2.73 -16.28 7.68
N ARG A 3 2.83 -15.42 6.66
CA ARG A 3 4.10 -14.78 6.30
C ARG A 3 4.61 -13.70 7.27
N MET A 4 3.70 -12.92 7.89
CA MET A 4 4.09 -11.99 8.96
C MET A 4 4.66 -12.77 10.15
N ARG A 5 4.01 -13.88 10.50
CA ARG A 5 4.53 -14.83 11.48
C ARG A 5 5.88 -15.38 11.05
N ASP A 6 6.04 -15.85 9.81
CA ASP A 6 7.32 -16.41 9.34
C ASP A 6 8.46 -15.38 9.40
N ARG A 7 8.21 -14.13 8.99
CA ARG A 7 9.19 -13.04 9.08
C ARG A 7 9.57 -12.79 10.53
N HIS A 8 8.58 -12.70 11.42
CA HIS A 8 8.80 -12.57 12.84
C HIS A 8 9.61 -13.76 13.37
N THR A 9 9.22 -15.00 13.13
CA THR A 9 9.98 -16.18 13.59
C THR A 9 11.44 -16.15 13.15
N ARG A 10 11.71 -15.64 11.95
CA ARG A 10 13.08 -15.50 11.42
C ARG A 10 13.86 -14.38 12.12
N GLU A 11 13.24 -13.23 12.33
CA GLU A 11 13.79 -12.09 13.10
C GLU A 11 14.06 -12.49 14.57
N GLU A 12 13.18 -13.29 15.20
CA GLU A 12 13.40 -13.85 16.55
C GLU A 12 14.59 -14.83 16.59
N ALA A 13 14.72 -15.69 15.57
CA ALA A 13 15.82 -16.64 15.48
C ALA A 13 17.18 -15.93 15.35
N ASP A 14 17.23 -14.86 14.54
CA ASP A 14 18.42 -14.02 14.42
C ASP A 14 18.73 -13.28 15.72
N ALA A 15 17.72 -12.74 16.41
CA ALA A 15 17.89 -12.12 17.73
C ALA A 15 18.46 -13.11 18.76
N LYS A 16 17.90 -14.32 18.84
CA LYS A 16 18.43 -15.40 19.71
C LYS A 16 19.89 -15.74 19.39
N ARG A 17 20.26 -15.74 18.11
CA ARG A 17 21.63 -15.98 17.65
C ARG A 17 22.59 -14.86 18.02
N LEU A 18 22.14 -13.59 18.02
CA LEU A 18 22.93 -12.44 18.46
C LEU A 18 23.19 -12.48 19.97
N ILE A 19 22.16 -12.79 20.78
CA ILE A 19 22.29 -12.95 22.24
C ILE A 19 23.33 -14.03 22.57
N LYS A 20 23.30 -15.17 21.87
CA LYS A 20 24.28 -16.25 22.06
C LYS A 20 25.73 -15.80 21.79
N LYS A 21 25.92 -14.77 20.97
CA LYS A 21 27.23 -14.15 20.67
C LYS A 21 27.61 -13.01 21.63
N GLY A 22 26.78 -12.72 22.64
CA GLY A 22 26.98 -11.60 23.55
C GLY A 22 26.66 -10.23 22.94
N LEU A 23 25.97 -10.20 21.79
CA LEU A 23 25.53 -8.97 21.14
C LEU A 23 24.08 -8.68 21.55
N THR A 24 23.77 -7.41 21.79
CA THR A 24 22.41 -6.93 22.02
C THR A 24 21.65 -6.93 20.68
N PRO A 25 20.56 -7.70 20.54
CA PRO A 25 19.69 -7.58 19.38
C PRO A 25 19.06 -6.20 19.33
N GLU A 26 18.80 -5.72 18.13
CA GLU A 26 17.89 -4.59 17.97
C GLU A 26 16.50 -4.99 18.50
N PRO A 27 15.83 -4.14 19.29
CA PRO A 27 14.45 -4.38 19.70
C PRO A 27 13.57 -4.59 18.47
N TYR A 28 12.58 -5.47 18.61
CA TYR A 28 11.57 -5.62 17.57
C TYR A 28 10.99 -4.27 17.17
N LEU A 29 10.86 -4.07 15.85
CA LEU A 29 10.33 -2.83 15.32
C LEU A 29 8.80 -2.73 15.48
N TYR A 30 8.12 -3.84 15.79
CA TYR A 30 6.67 -3.96 15.96
C TYR A 30 6.30 -5.22 16.78
N GLU A 31 5.12 -5.21 17.39
CA GLU A 31 4.51 -6.37 18.05
C GLU A 31 3.62 -7.14 17.07
N ILE A 32 3.49 -8.47 17.25
CA ILE A 32 2.56 -9.24 16.41
C ILE A 32 1.13 -8.97 16.89
N PRO A 33 0.21 -8.53 16.00
CA PRO A 33 -1.18 -8.35 16.37
C PRO A 33 -1.87 -9.71 16.58
N GLU A 34 -2.73 -9.77 17.59
CA GLU A 34 -3.57 -10.92 17.90
C GLU A 34 -4.59 -11.20 16.77
N PRO A 35 -5.10 -12.45 16.66
CA PRO A 35 -6.14 -12.75 15.69
C PRO A 35 -7.39 -11.88 15.88
N GLY A 36 -7.72 -11.07 14.86
CA GLY A 36 -8.85 -10.14 14.90
C GLY A 36 -8.49 -8.74 15.40
N GLU A 37 -7.28 -8.53 15.90
CA GLU A 37 -6.75 -7.21 16.21
C GLU A 37 -6.54 -6.40 14.92
N ARG A 38 -6.90 -5.11 15.00
CA ARG A 38 -6.65 -4.16 13.91
C ARG A 38 -5.28 -3.55 14.12
N PHE A 39 -4.52 -3.44 13.03
CA PHE A 39 -3.23 -2.76 13.02
C PHE A 39 -3.13 -1.82 11.83
N GLU A 40 -2.29 -0.79 11.97
CA GLU A 40 -2.00 0.15 10.90
C GLU A 40 -0.95 -0.42 9.94
N TYR A 41 -1.09 -0.13 8.64
CA TYR A 41 -0.12 -0.55 7.64
C TYR A 41 0.01 0.50 6.53
N ILE A 42 1.18 0.49 5.89
CA ILE A 42 1.51 1.28 4.71
C ILE A 42 1.90 0.32 3.59
N VAL A 43 1.49 0.63 2.36
CA VAL A 43 1.93 -0.08 1.16
C VAL A 43 3.24 0.53 0.68
N ILE A 44 4.30 -0.27 0.67
CA ILE A 44 5.64 0.13 0.24
C ILE A 44 5.92 -0.26 -1.21
N GLU A 45 6.88 0.42 -1.83
CA GLU A 45 7.43 -0.01 -3.11
C GLU A 45 8.11 -1.38 -2.95
N ASN A 46 7.78 -2.30 -3.86
CA ASN A 46 8.39 -3.62 -3.90
C ASN A 46 8.23 -4.20 -5.31
N ASP A 47 9.35 -4.37 -6.00
CA ASP A 47 9.38 -4.90 -7.38
C ASP A 47 9.25 -6.42 -7.43
N SER A 48 9.38 -7.10 -6.28
CA SER A 48 9.39 -8.56 -6.22
C SER A 48 7.99 -9.20 -6.13
N SER A 49 6.95 -8.44 -5.82
CA SER A 49 5.57 -8.96 -5.74
C SER A 49 4.54 -7.97 -6.26
N GLN A 50 3.58 -8.49 -7.02
CA GLN A 50 2.41 -7.72 -7.44
C GLN A 50 1.30 -7.69 -6.36
N ARG A 51 1.35 -8.58 -5.36
CA ARG A 51 0.28 -8.69 -4.36
C ARG A 51 0.45 -7.59 -3.31
N VAL A 52 -0.58 -6.76 -3.13
CA VAL A 52 -0.58 -5.67 -2.15
C VAL A 52 -0.23 -6.17 -0.74
N GLY A 53 -0.73 -7.35 -0.34
CA GLY A 53 -0.43 -7.92 0.98
C GLY A 53 1.04 -8.24 1.22
N ASP A 54 1.83 -8.50 0.16
CA ASP A 54 3.30 -8.70 0.28
C ASP A 54 4.05 -7.35 0.33
N LYS A 55 3.36 -6.24 0.07
CA LYS A 55 3.84 -4.86 0.13
C LYS A 55 3.39 -4.12 1.40
N MET A 56 2.61 -4.75 2.27
CA MET A 56 2.12 -4.13 3.51
C MET A 56 3.22 -4.15 4.57
N GLU A 57 3.45 -3.02 5.22
CA GLU A 57 4.47 -2.85 6.24
C GLU A 57 3.98 -1.92 7.36
N TYR A 58 4.51 -2.09 8.58
CA TYR A 58 4.16 -1.21 9.70
C TYR A 58 4.72 0.21 9.51
N PRO A 59 3.97 1.26 9.87
CA PRO A 59 4.45 2.64 9.78
C PRO A 59 5.79 2.86 10.50
N GLU A 60 5.99 2.25 11.68
CA GLU A 60 7.23 2.33 12.46
C GLU A 60 8.42 1.76 11.68
N VAL A 61 8.22 0.62 11.02
CA VAL A 61 9.24 -0.05 10.22
C VAL A 61 9.59 0.78 8.99
N VAL A 62 8.59 1.36 8.33
CA VAL A 62 8.79 2.25 7.17
C VAL A 62 9.64 3.46 7.57
N ARG A 63 9.30 4.12 8.68
CA ARG A 63 10.03 5.29 9.18
C ARG A 63 11.46 4.95 9.59
N ARG A 64 11.65 3.87 10.36
CA ARG A 64 12.98 3.48 10.89
C ARG A 64 13.92 2.96 9.81
N LEU A 65 13.40 2.20 8.84
CA LEU A 65 14.21 1.59 7.77
C LEU A 65 14.23 2.43 6.49
N GLY A 66 13.62 3.62 6.48
CA GLY A 66 13.59 4.52 5.32
C GLY A 66 12.98 3.88 4.08
N LYS A 67 11.95 3.03 4.24
CA LYS A 67 11.32 2.35 3.10
C LYS A 67 10.49 3.35 2.28
N LYS A 68 10.50 3.17 0.97
CA LYS A 68 9.71 4.01 0.06
C LYS A 68 8.25 3.59 0.05
N ILE A 69 7.36 4.56 0.18
CA ILE A 69 5.91 4.36 0.09
C ILE A 69 5.54 4.26 -1.38
N ASP A 70 4.68 3.30 -1.74
CA ASP A 70 4.14 3.17 -3.10
C ASP A 70 3.08 4.25 -3.33
N ILE A 71 3.51 5.47 -3.68
CA ILE A 71 2.60 6.61 -3.89
C ILE A 71 1.61 6.32 -5.02
N SER A 72 2.07 5.60 -6.06
CA SER A 72 1.25 5.24 -7.22
C SER A 72 0.03 4.39 -6.83
N TYR A 73 0.22 3.46 -5.88
CA TYR A 73 -0.88 2.65 -5.32
C TYR A 73 -2.00 3.52 -4.72
N TYR A 74 -1.63 4.50 -3.88
CA TYR A 74 -2.61 5.40 -3.25
C TYR A 74 -3.25 6.34 -4.27
N LEU A 75 -2.44 6.90 -5.17
CA LEU A 75 -2.91 7.84 -6.18
C LEU A 75 -3.96 7.19 -7.10
N LYS A 76 -3.77 5.92 -7.49
CA LYS A 76 -4.75 5.19 -8.30
C LYS A 76 -6.14 5.16 -7.66
N THR A 77 -6.20 4.99 -6.34
CA THR A 77 -7.47 4.98 -5.60
C THR A 77 -8.11 6.36 -5.58
N VAL A 78 -7.32 7.40 -5.31
CA VAL A 78 -7.80 8.79 -5.29
C VAL A 78 -8.31 9.22 -6.67
N VAL A 79 -7.55 8.96 -7.74
CA VAL A 79 -7.95 9.28 -9.12
C VAL A 79 -9.25 8.56 -9.48
N SER A 80 -9.38 7.28 -9.14
CA SER A 80 -10.60 6.51 -9.40
C SER A 80 -11.81 7.08 -8.66
N LEU A 81 -11.61 7.56 -7.43
CA LEU A 81 -12.65 8.20 -6.63
C LEU A 81 -13.08 9.53 -7.25
N CYS A 82 -12.12 10.40 -7.61
CA CYS A 82 -12.39 11.67 -8.27
C CYS A 82 -13.12 11.47 -9.60
N ALA A 83 -12.70 10.51 -10.43
CA ALA A 83 -13.35 10.21 -11.70
C ALA A 83 -14.83 9.85 -11.53
N ARG A 84 -15.20 9.12 -10.47
CA ARG A 84 -16.61 8.85 -10.16
C ARG A 84 -17.36 10.14 -9.88
N PHE A 85 -16.85 10.99 -8.98
CA PHE A 85 -17.52 12.24 -8.65
C PHE A 85 -17.70 13.16 -9.86
N ILE A 86 -16.64 13.34 -10.66
CA ILE A 86 -16.67 14.20 -11.85
C ILE A 86 -17.65 13.63 -12.89
N ASN A 87 -17.61 12.34 -13.17
CA ASN A 87 -18.45 11.76 -14.23
C ASN A 87 -19.95 11.68 -13.86
N TYR A 88 -20.28 11.63 -12.56
CA TYR A 88 -21.67 11.61 -12.11
C TYR A 88 -22.27 13.00 -11.87
N ASP A 89 -21.44 14.02 -11.68
CA ASP A 89 -21.90 15.38 -11.46
C ASP A 89 -22.24 16.05 -12.80
N GLU A 90 -23.50 16.46 -12.93
CA GLU A 90 -24.06 17.08 -14.13
C GLU A 90 -23.29 18.34 -14.55
N SER A 91 -22.64 19.04 -13.61
CA SER A 91 -21.83 20.24 -13.87
C SER A 91 -20.62 19.96 -14.75
N PHE A 92 -20.15 18.72 -14.77
CA PHE A 92 -19.02 18.28 -15.59
C PHE A 92 -19.45 17.43 -16.79
N GLN A 93 -20.75 17.18 -16.97
CA GLN A 93 -21.24 16.53 -18.17
C GLN A 93 -21.11 17.49 -19.36
N PRO A 94 -20.63 17.01 -20.52
CA PRO A 94 -20.52 17.84 -21.71
C PRO A 94 -21.90 18.33 -22.14
N SER A 95 -21.99 19.58 -22.60
CA SER A 95 -23.24 20.10 -23.17
C SER A 95 -23.62 19.30 -24.41
N PHE A 96 -24.91 19.28 -24.72
CA PHE A 96 -25.45 18.56 -25.87
C PHE A 96 -24.76 18.99 -27.18
N GLU A 97 -24.44 20.28 -27.36
CA GLU A 97 -23.74 20.77 -28.55
C GLU A 97 -22.34 20.18 -28.70
N ILE A 98 -21.59 20.06 -27.60
CA ILE A 98 -20.23 19.49 -27.61
C ILE A 98 -20.28 18.01 -27.96
N VAL A 99 -21.25 17.26 -27.41
CA VAL A 99 -21.45 15.85 -27.74
C VAL A 99 -21.82 15.67 -29.21
N LEU A 100 -22.71 16.53 -29.73
CA LEU A 100 -23.16 16.46 -31.12
C LEU A 100 -22.03 16.71 -32.11
N GLU A 101 -21.12 17.64 -31.80
CA GLU A 101 -19.96 17.92 -32.64
C GLU A 101 -18.94 16.77 -32.62
N ALA A 102 -18.72 16.15 -31.47
CA ALA A 102 -17.87 14.95 -31.36
C ALA A 102 -18.43 13.77 -32.16
N LEU A 103 -19.75 13.54 -32.11
CA LEU A 103 -20.41 12.47 -32.87
C LEU A 103 -20.34 12.67 -34.38
N LYS A 104 -20.34 13.93 -34.86
CA LYS A 104 -20.14 14.24 -36.28
C LYS A 104 -18.73 13.86 -36.74
N LYS A 105 -17.70 14.21 -35.94
CA LYS A 105 -16.29 13.90 -36.23
C LYS A 105 -15.95 12.40 -36.18
N LEU A 106 -16.82 11.58 -35.60
CA LEU A 106 -16.64 10.12 -35.48
C LEU A 106 -17.24 9.33 -36.65
N LYS A 107 -18.01 10.00 -37.51
CA LYS A 107 -18.63 9.41 -38.72
C LYS A 107 -17.83 9.67 -40.01
N ASP A 108 -16.76 10.45 -39.93
CA ASP A 108 -15.78 10.68 -40.98
C ASP A 108 -14.57 9.74 -40.80
#